data_AF-A0A7X1YEA6-F1
#
_entry.id   AF-A0A7X1YEA6-F1
#
_cell.length_a   1.000
_cell.length_b   1.000
_cell.length_c   1.000
_cell.angle_alpha   90.00
_cell.angle_beta   90.00
_cell.angle_gamma   90.00
#
_symmetry.space_group_name_H-M   'P 1'
#
loop_
_entity.id
_entity.type
_entity.pdbx_description
1 polymer ?
#
loop_
_entity_poly.entity_id
_entity_poly.type
_entity_poly.pdbx_seq_one_letter_code
_entity_poly.pdbx_strand_id
1 'polypeptide(L)'
;MERLRWNQDEPLTAADAKLKMEKLKEKLSRTDMKIREGAFGKAERFIDDACRCGGVSAPVSKTFMVKDTPHERVNIEVTSGTAFTEK
;
A
#
# COMPACT_ATOMS: atom_id res chain seq x y z
N MET A 1 9.14 4.22 -12.10
CA MET A 1 8.68 3.83 -10.75
C MET A 1 7.54 4.75 -10.39
N GLU A 2 6.31 4.23 -10.34
CA GLU A 2 5.13 5.02 -9.97
C GLU A 2 5.01 5.11 -8.44
N ARG A 3 4.68 6.29 -7.91
CA ARG A 3 4.44 6.48 -6.47
C ARG A 3 3.38 7.55 -6.23
N LEU A 4 2.59 7.35 -5.19
CA LEU A 4 1.71 8.38 -4.63
C LEU A 4 2.13 8.65 -3.19
N ARG A 5 2.27 9.94 -2.85
CA ARG A 5 2.58 10.39 -1.49
C ARG A 5 1.34 11.07 -0.92
N TRP A 6 1.04 10.79 0.34
CA TRP A 6 -0.06 11.42 1.05
C TRP A 6 0.48 11.96 2.37
N ASN A 7 0.46 13.28 2.50
CA ASN A 7 0.74 13.99 3.74
C ASN A 7 -0.56 14.66 4.16
N GLN A 8 -1.10 14.25 5.30
CA GLN A 8 -2.40 14.70 5.81
C GLN A 8 -2.35 14.70 7.33
N ASP A 9 -3.15 15.57 7.95
CA ASP A 9 -3.11 15.78 9.40
C ASP A 9 -3.73 14.62 10.18
N GLU A 10 -4.76 13.99 9.61
CA GLU A 10 -5.44 12.84 10.20
C GLU A 10 -4.80 11.51 9.75
N PRO A 11 -4.74 10.50 10.64
CA PRO A 11 -4.34 9.14 10.29
C PRO A 11 -5.05 8.64 9.03
N LEU A 12 -4.28 8.03 8.12
CA LEU A 12 -4.87 7.45 6.93
C LEU A 12 -5.68 6.21 7.28
N THR A 13 -6.99 6.20 7.03
CA THR A 13 -7.81 5.01 7.27
C THR A 13 -7.44 3.86 6.31
N ALA A 14 -7.75 2.63 6.70
CA ALA A 14 -7.57 1.46 5.84
C ALA A 14 -8.40 1.56 4.55
N ALA A 15 -9.63 2.08 4.64
CA ALA A 15 -10.51 2.30 3.49
C ALA A 15 -9.91 3.33 2.51
N ASP A 16 -9.44 4.47 3.02
CA ASP A 16 -8.81 5.50 2.19
C ASP A 16 -7.52 5.01 1.55
N ALA A 17 -6.71 4.24 2.30
CA ALA A 17 -5.49 3.64 1.77
C ALA A 17 -5.78 2.70 0.59
N LYS A 18 -6.83 1.88 0.67
CA LYS A 18 -7.27 1.01 -0.44
C LYS A 18 -7.79 1.81 -1.62
N LEU A 19 -8.62 2.83 -1.40
CA LEU A 19 -9.09 3.71 -2.48
C LEU A 19 -7.93 4.41 -3.19
N LYS A 20 -6.94 4.87 -2.42
CA LYS A 20 -5.71 5.46 -2.95
C LYS A 20 -4.84 4.46 -3.70
N MET A 21 -4.84 3.19 -3.28
CA MET A 21 -4.18 2.10 -4.01
C MET A 21 -4.88 1.81 -5.33
N GLU A 22 -6.21 1.83 -5.41
CA GLU A 22 -6.94 1.70 -6.68
C GLU A 22 -6.57 2.82 -7.66
N LYS A 23 -6.52 4.07 -7.18
CA LYS A 23 -6.04 5.21 -7.99
C LYS A 23 -4.59 5.05 -8.48
N LEU A 24 -3.76 4.32 -7.74
CA LEU A 24 -2.41 3.97 -8.18
C LEU A 24 -2.47 2.94 -9.31
N LYS A 25 -3.29 1.90 -9.16
CA LYS A 25 -3.48 0.84 -10.17
C LYS A 25 -4.02 1.38 -11.48
N GLU A 26 -4.92 2.38 -11.43
CA GLU A 26 -5.47 3.05 -12.62
C GLU A 26 -4.41 3.75 -13.48
N LYS A 27 -3.27 4.17 -12.87
CA LYS A 27 -2.16 4.79 -13.60
C LYS A 27 -1.20 3.78 -14.22
N LEU A 28 -1.32 2.51 -13.87
CA LEU A 28 -0.45 1.46 -14.41
C LEU A 28 -0.97 0.97 -15.76
N SER A 29 -0.04 0.53 -16.61
CA SER A 29 -0.42 -0.23 -17.81
C SER A 29 -1.11 -1.54 -17.41
N ARG A 30 -1.96 -2.08 -18.28
CA ARG A 30 -2.60 -3.39 -18.04
C ARG A 30 -1.57 -4.49 -17.77
N THR A 31 -0.41 -4.42 -18.43
CA THR A 31 0.71 -5.35 -18.24
C THR A 31 1.33 -5.21 -16.86
N ASP A 32 1.66 -3.98 -16.43
CA ASP A 32 2.25 -3.71 -15.11
C ASP A 32 1.32 -4.13 -13.97
N MET A 33 0.02 -3.81 -14.11
CA MET A 33 -1.00 -4.20 -13.15
C MET A 33 -1.06 -5.72 -13.01
N LYS A 34 -1.08 -6.47 -14.12
CA LYS A 34 -1.11 -7.93 -14.11
C LYS A 34 0.16 -8.55 -13.50
N ILE A 35 1.33 -7.99 -13.79
CA ILE A 35 2.60 -8.45 -13.17
C ILE A 35 2.55 -8.26 -11.65
N ARG A 36 2.01 -7.13 -11.18
CA ARG A 36 2.02 -6.74 -9.76
C ARG A 36 0.78 -7.18 -8.97
N GLU A 37 -0.20 -7.81 -9.59
CA GLU A 37 -1.50 -8.17 -8.98
C GLU A 37 -1.34 -8.91 -7.65
N GLY A 38 -0.50 -9.96 -7.62
CA GLY A 38 -0.22 -10.71 -6.39
C GLY A 38 0.50 -9.90 -5.31
N ALA A 39 1.32 -8.91 -5.69
CA ALA A 39 1.97 -8.00 -4.74
C ALA A 39 0.98 -6.98 -4.17
N PHE A 40 0.05 -6.47 -5.00
CA PHE A 40 -1.05 -5.62 -4.54
C PHE A 40 -1.96 -6.35 -3.55
N GLY A 41 -2.32 -7.62 -3.82
CA GLY A 41 -3.11 -8.41 -2.88
C GLY A 41 -2.44 -8.60 -1.51
N LYS A 42 -1.11 -8.79 -1.47
CA LYS A 42 -0.35 -8.83 -0.20
C LYS A 42 -0.33 -7.48 0.51
N ALA A 43 -0.24 -6.39 -0.26
CA ALA A 43 -0.26 -5.03 0.26
C ALA A 43 -1.63 -4.69 0.88
N GLU A 44 -2.73 -5.07 0.24
CA GLU A 44 -4.09 -4.93 0.79
C GLU A 44 -4.27 -5.74 2.07
N ARG A 45 -3.81 -7.00 2.08
CA ARG A 45 -3.88 -7.83 3.28
C ARG A 45 -3.10 -7.22 4.44
N PHE A 46 -1.94 -6.64 4.18
CA PHE A 46 -1.18 -5.92 5.19
C PHE A 46 -1.95 -4.73 5.76
N ILE A 47 -2.66 -3.97 4.93
CA ILE A 47 -3.53 -2.87 5.38
C ILE A 47 -4.67 -3.39 6.26
N ASP A 48 -5.29 -4.52 5.89
CA ASP A 48 -6.38 -5.12 6.67
C ASP A 48 -5.91 -5.66 8.02
N ASP A 49 -4.79 -6.37 8.03
CA ASP A 49 -4.19 -6.88 9.26
C ASP A 49 -3.72 -5.74 10.18
N ALA A 50 -3.18 -4.65 9.61
CA ALA A 50 -2.86 -3.44 10.35
C ALA A 50 -4.11 -2.82 10.99
N CYS A 51 -5.19 -2.66 10.22
CA CYS A 51 -6.46 -2.11 10.70
C CYS A 51 -7.03 -2.92 11.86
N ARG A 52 -7.04 -4.26 11.75
CA ARG A 52 -7.49 -5.16 12.81
C ARG A 52 -6.68 -5.05 14.11
N CYS A 53 -5.45 -4.54 14.04
CA CYS A 53 -4.56 -4.33 15.16
C CYS A 53 -4.57 -2.87 15.67
N GLY A 54 -5.48 -2.01 15.19
CA GLY A 54 -5.56 -0.59 15.57
C GLY A 54 -4.66 0.33 14.75
N GLY A 55 -4.16 -0.13 13.59
CA GLY A 55 -3.26 0.60 12.70
C GLY A 55 -1.79 0.23 12.90
N VAL A 56 -0.92 0.96 12.21
CA VAL A 56 0.55 0.85 12.34
C VAL A 56 1.15 2.22 12.61
N SER A 57 2.05 2.29 13.58
CA SER A 57 2.80 3.50 13.89
C SER A 57 4.12 3.53 13.11
N ALA A 58 4.46 4.70 12.59
CA ALA A 58 5.72 4.93 11.90
C ALA A 58 6.95 4.67 12.80
N PRO A 59 8.11 4.31 12.22
CA PRO A 59 8.33 4.10 10.80
C PRO A 59 7.99 2.67 10.36
N VAL A 60 7.32 2.53 9.22
CA VAL A 60 7.06 1.22 8.59
C VAL A 60 7.49 1.27 7.13
N SER A 61 8.28 0.28 6.72
CA SER A 61 8.58 0.00 5.32
C SER A 61 8.28 -1.46 5.04
N LYS A 62 7.34 -1.72 4.13
CA LYS A 62 7.00 -3.07 3.67
C LYS A 62 7.15 -3.13 2.15
N THR A 63 7.92 -4.11 1.70
CA THR A 63 8.13 -4.40 0.28
C THR A 63 7.52 -5.75 -0.05
N PHE A 64 6.65 -5.76 -1.05
CA PHE A 64 6.02 -6.96 -1.61
C PHE A 64 6.63 -7.21 -2.99
N MET A 65 7.59 -8.14 -3.05
CA MET A 65 8.22 -8.56 -4.30
C MET A 65 7.27 -9.42 -5.13
N VAL A 66 7.28 -9.22 -6.44
CA VAL A 66 6.64 -10.11 -7.41
C VAL A 66 7.59 -11.30 -7.64
N LYS A 67 7.02 -12.51 -7.72
CA LYS A 67 7.80 -13.75 -7.89
C LYS A 67 8.43 -13.78 -9.29
N ASP A 68 9.64 -14.32 -9.38
CA ASP A 68 10.36 -14.54 -10.66
C ASP A 68 10.64 -13.23 -11.44
N THR A 69 10.56 -12.09 -10.78
CA THR A 69 10.88 -10.77 -11.32
C THR A 69 11.84 -10.03 -10.40
N PRO A 70 13.06 -9.66 -10.84
CA PRO A 70 14.07 -9.07 -9.95
C PRO A 70 13.75 -7.62 -9.52
N HIS A 71 12.90 -6.90 -10.26
CA HIS A 71 12.70 -5.45 -10.07
C HIS A 71 11.25 -5.05 -9.81
N GLU A 72 10.31 -5.97 -9.94
CA GLU A 72 8.88 -5.68 -9.84
C GLU A 72 8.42 -5.85 -8.39
N ARG A 73 7.89 -4.78 -7.82
CA ARG A 73 7.52 -4.70 -6.40
C ARG A 73 6.43 -3.67 -6.15
N VAL A 74 5.74 -3.84 -5.03
CA VAL A 74 4.85 -2.85 -4.42
C VAL A 74 5.42 -2.50 -3.05
N ASN A 75 5.57 -1.21 -2.75
CA ASN A 75 6.06 -0.74 -1.46
C ASN A 75 4.95 0.01 -0.72
N ILE A 76 4.85 -0.22 0.59
CA ILE A 76 4.09 0.61 1.53
C ILE A 76 5.09 1.25 2.49
N GLU A 77 5.07 2.58 2.58
CA GLU A 77 5.93 3.37 3.46
C GLU A 77 5.06 4.27 4.33
N VAL A 78 5.19 4.13 5.64
CA VAL A 78 4.61 5.03 6.66
C VAL A 78 5.77 5.71 7.35
N THR A 79 6.00 6.98 7.02
CA THR A 79 7.19 7.73 7.48
C THR A 79 6.97 8.46 8.80
N SER A 80 5.72 8.78 9.14
CA SER A 80 5.34 9.53 10.35
C SER A 80 3.90 9.22 10.74
N GLY A 81 3.58 9.41 12.03
CA GLY A 81 2.22 9.22 12.55
C GLY A 81 1.76 7.76 12.61
N THR A 82 0.44 7.57 12.64
CA THR A 82 -0.22 6.27 12.57
C THR A 82 -1.03 6.18 11.28
N ALA A 83 -1.05 5.01 10.66
CA ALA A 83 -1.81 4.74 9.44
C ALA A 83 -2.59 3.43 9.53
N PHE A 84 -3.51 3.25 8.59
CA PHE A 84 -4.40 2.11 8.42
C PHE A 84 -5.33 1.88 9.61
N THR A 85 -5.89 2.94 10.19
CA THR A 85 -6.91 2.85 11.26
C THR A 85 -8.29 2.54 10.67
N GLU A 86 -9.24 2.14 11.53
CA GLU A 86 -10.61 1.84 11.13
C GLU A 86 -11.41 3.12 10.81
N LYS A 87 -11.36 4.11 11.71
CA LYS A 87 -11.78 5.51 11.56
C LYS A 87 -10.98 6.39 12.52
#